data_AF-A0A955B6T2-F1
#
_entry.id   AF-A0A955B6T2-F1
#
_cell.length_a   1.000
_cell.length_b   1.000
_cell.length_c   1.000
_cell.angle_alpha   90.00
_cell.angle_beta   90.00
_cell.angle_gamma   90.00
#
_symmetry.space_group_name_H-M   'P 1'
#
loop_
_entity.id
_entity.type
_entity.pdbx_description
1 polymer ?
#
loop_
_entity_poly.entity_id
_entity_poly.type
_entity_poly.pdbx_seq_one_letter_code
_entity_poly.pdbx_strand_id
1 'polypeptide(L)'
;MDPIATYREAAPGLRRHFKLYSNSVTVYAKALGGDERELHIPLGDISPTPGYVRFRVRRWFGGLSMSFIFALMIGLFVWEFHLPWSSPRVLIAIALCLLFLGWGIYYLRRYRAFRFVNRSGVVVLDVIENGPEKDKCADFVALIEQTIRAAASHKGSD
;
A
#
# COMPACT_ATOMS: atom_id res chain seq x y z
N MET A 1 -11.58 -5.98 26.37
CA MET A 1 -10.75 -4.75 26.42
C MET A 1 -11.04 -3.97 25.16
N ASP A 2 -11.41 -2.70 25.31
CA ASP A 2 -11.71 -1.83 24.17
C ASP A 2 -10.42 -1.29 23.55
N PRO A 3 -10.36 -1.13 22.22
CA PRO A 3 -9.21 -0.55 21.56
C PRO A 3 -9.09 0.95 21.90
N ILE A 4 -7.87 1.41 22.15
CA ILE A 4 -7.55 2.82 22.41
C ILE A 4 -7.76 3.64 21.13
N ALA A 5 -7.38 3.06 19.99
CA ALA A 5 -7.59 3.66 18.68
C ALA A 5 -7.75 2.59 17.61
N THR A 6 -8.40 2.99 16.52
CA THR A 6 -8.52 2.18 15.31
C THR A 6 -8.07 2.99 14.11
N TYR A 7 -7.52 2.29 13.11
CA TYR A 7 -7.09 2.90 11.86
C TYR A 7 -7.37 1.97 10.70
N ARG A 8 -7.97 2.50 9.64
CA ARG A 8 -8.27 1.76 8.41
C ARG A 8 -7.46 2.28 7.25
N GLU A 9 -6.66 1.39 6.67
CA GLU A 9 -5.98 1.67 5.43
C GLU A 9 -6.50 0.81 4.27
N ALA A 10 -6.35 1.36 3.07
CA ALA A 10 -6.68 0.66 1.84
C ALA A 10 -5.64 1.00 0.78
N ALA A 11 -4.78 0.05 0.44
CA ALA A 11 -3.83 0.14 -0.66
C ALA A 11 -4.27 -0.78 -1.83
N PRO A 12 -3.76 -0.58 -3.05
CA PRO A 12 -4.11 -1.47 -4.15
C PRO A 12 -3.76 -2.93 -3.85
N GLY A 13 -4.77 -3.78 -3.74
CA GLY A 13 -4.61 -5.21 -3.42
C GLY A 13 -4.54 -5.56 -1.93
N LEU A 14 -4.57 -4.58 -1.03
CA LEU A 14 -4.44 -4.79 0.41
C LEU A 14 -5.36 -3.86 1.19
N ARG A 15 -6.20 -4.41 2.07
CA ARG A 15 -6.98 -3.64 3.03
C ARG A 15 -6.61 -4.10 4.44
N ARG A 16 -6.31 -3.17 5.33
CA ARG A 16 -5.96 -3.49 6.71
C ARG A 16 -6.74 -2.63 7.69
N HIS A 17 -7.14 -3.23 8.80
CA HIS A 17 -7.76 -2.56 9.92
C HIS A 17 -6.91 -2.82 11.16
N PHE A 18 -6.41 -1.74 11.74
CA PHE A 18 -5.59 -1.78 12.93
C PHE A 18 -6.45 -1.45 14.15
N LYS A 19 -6.21 -2.18 15.24
CA LYS A 19 -6.72 -1.87 16.57
C LYS A 19 -5.54 -1.80 17.52
N LEU A 20 -5.35 -0.64 18.15
CA LEU A 20 -4.32 -0.42 19.15
C LEU A 20 -4.90 -0.71 20.54
N TYR A 21 -4.20 -1.54 21.31
CA TYR A 21 -4.46 -1.81 22.73
C TYR A 21 -3.27 -1.32 23.56
N SER A 22 -3.40 -1.36 24.89
CA SER A 22 -2.35 -0.89 25.81
C SER A 22 -1.03 -1.67 25.70
N ASN A 23 -1.08 -2.92 25.26
CA ASN A 23 0.07 -3.83 25.21
C ASN A 23 0.34 -4.44 23.83
N SER A 24 -0.56 -4.24 22.86
CA SER A 24 -0.51 -4.92 21.56
C SER A 24 -1.19 -4.12 20.47
N VAL A 25 -0.83 -4.40 19.23
CA VAL A 25 -1.55 -3.94 18.04
C VAL A 25 -2.08 -5.16 17.31
N THR A 26 -3.37 -5.18 17.06
CA THR A 26 -4.01 -6.22 16.22
C THR A 26 -4.21 -5.68 14.82
N VAL A 27 -3.80 -6.46 13.83
CA VAL A 27 -3.95 -6.15 12.42
C VAL A 27 -4.87 -7.18 11.78
N TYR A 28 -5.99 -6.72 11.27
CA TYR A 28 -6.86 -7.51 10.41
C TYR A 28 -6.51 -7.18 8.97
N ALA A 29 -5.95 -8.13 8.23
CA ALA A 29 -5.52 -7.95 6.86
C ALA A 29 -6.37 -8.79 5.91
N LYS A 30 -6.90 -8.14 4.87
CA LYS A 30 -7.61 -8.80 3.78
C LYS A 30 -6.93 -8.49 2.44
N ALA A 31 -6.35 -9.53 1.83
CA ALA A 31 -5.85 -9.45 0.46
C ALA A 31 -7.01 -9.55 -0.54
N LEU A 32 -6.83 -8.98 -1.73
CA LEU A 32 -7.84 -9.09 -2.78
C LEU A 32 -8.04 -10.56 -3.19
N GLY A 33 -9.21 -11.14 -2.88
CA GLY A 33 -9.53 -12.54 -3.18
C GLY A 33 -8.99 -13.58 -2.20
N GLY A 34 -8.44 -13.16 -1.06
CA GLY A 34 -7.97 -14.06 0.00
C GLY A 34 -8.77 -13.93 1.29
N ASP A 35 -8.54 -14.88 2.20
CA ASP A 35 -9.12 -14.88 3.54
C ASP A 35 -8.57 -13.73 4.41
N GLU A 36 -9.38 -13.32 5.36
CA GLU A 36 -8.99 -12.35 6.37
C GLU A 36 -8.04 -13.01 7.38
N ARG A 37 -6.89 -12.39 7.62
CA ARG A 37 -5.92 -12.85 8.61
C ARG A 37 -5.83 -11.85 9.74
N GLU A 38 -5.88 -12.36 10.96
CA GLU A 38 -5.64 -11.61 12.18
C GLU A 38 -4.20 -11.84 12.64
N LEU A 39 -3.48 -10.76 12.92
CA LEU A 39 -2.13 -10.79 13.47
C LEU A 39 -2.08 -9.93 14.72
N HIS A 40 -1.64 -10.52 15.83
CA HIS A 40 -1.41 -9.80 17.08
C HIS A 40 0.08 -9.54 17.25
N ILE A 41 0.44 -8.27 17.42
CA ILE A 41 1.84 -7.84 17.57
C ILE A 41 2.01 -7.23 18.97
N PRO A 42 2.79 -7.85 19.86
CA PRO A 42 3.04 -7.29 21.19
C PRO A 42 3.92 -6.04 21.08
N LEU A 43 3.51 -4.95 21.74
CA LEU A 43 4.23 -3.66 21.69
C LEU A 43 5.61 -3.72 22.35
N GLY A 44 5.81 -4.64 23.31
CA GLY A 44 7.07 -4.78 24.03
C GLY A 44 8.26 -5.23 23.17
N ASP A 45 7.99 -5.79 21.99
CA ASP A 45 9.02 -6.27 21.06
C ASP A 45 9.33 -5.25 19.95
N ILE A 46 8.64 -4.11 19.96
CA ILE A 46 8.71 -3.09 18.92
C ILE A 46 9.57 -1.91 19.40
N SER A 47 10.42 -1.40 18.51
CA SER A 47 11.18 -0.17 18.73
C SER A 47 10.25 1.05 18.69
N PRO A 48 10.37 2.01 19.64
CA PRO A 48 9.47 3.16 19.76
C PRO A 48 9.67 4.22 18.66
N THR A 49 10.70 4.12 17.83
CA THR A 49 10.99 5.08 16.77
C THR A 49 10.69 4.47 15.40
N PRO A 50 9.61 4.88 14.71
CA PRO A 50 9.31 4.37 13.39
C PRO A 50 10.26 4.99 12.36
N GLY A 51 10.72 4.16 11.42
CA GLY A 51 11.25 4.65 10.16
C GLY A 51 10.12 5.02 9.21
N TYR A 52 10.43 5.77 8.16
CA TYR A 52 9.49 5.97 7.06
C TYR A 52 10.13 5.58 5.73
N VAL A 53 9.31 5.06 4.82
CA VAL A 53 9.71 4.80 3.44
C VAL A 53 8.65 5.35 2.50
N ARG A 54 9.09 5.91 1.38
CA ARG A 54 8.22 6.23 0.25
C ARG A 54 8.42 5.19 -0.83
N PHE A 55 7.35 4.55 -1.26
CA PHE A 55 7.41 3.52 -2.29
C PHE A 55 6.30 3.70 -3.34
N ARG A 56 6.44 2.98 -4.46
CA ARG A 56 5.43 2.90 -5.51
C ARG A 56 5.12 1.43 -5.77
N VAL A 57 3.88 1.13 -6.11
CA VAL A 57 3.47 -0.25 -6.39
C VAL A 57 4.02 -0.66 -7.75
N ARG A 58 4.89 -1.69 -7.82
CA ARG A 58 5.58 -2.13 -9.04
C ARG A 58 4.67 -2.34 -10.27
N ARG A 59 3.36 -2.57 -10.07
CA ARG A 59 2.35 -2.70 -11.13
C ARG A 59 2.29 -1.52 -12.12
N TRP A 60 2.70 -0.30 -11.71
CA TRP A 60 2.75 0.84 -12.64
C TRP A 60 3.63 0.56 -13.86
N PHE A 61 4.74 -0.17 -13.67
CA PHE A 61 5.66 -0.51 -14.75
C PHE A 61 5.03 -1.46 -15.77
N GLY A 62 4.19 -2.40 -15.32
CA GLY A 62 3.47 -3.31 -16.19
C GLY A 62 2.48 -2.58 -17.10
N GLY A 63 1.70 -1.64 -16.55
CA GLY A 63 0.75 -0.83 -17.33
C GLY A 63 1.45 0.04 -18.39
N LEU A 64 2.53 0.74 -18.01
CA LEU A 64 3.29 1.56 -18.95
C LEU A 64 3.99 0.73 -20.03
N SER A 65 4.60 -0.39 -19.65
CA SER A 65 5.31 -1.26 -20.61
C SER A 65 4.33 -1.87 -21.61
N MET A 66 3.17 -2.35 -21.14
CA MET A 66 2.14 -2.87 -22.03
C MET A 66 1.58 -1.81 -22.97
N SER A 67 1.30 -0.60 -22.46
CA SER A 67 0.87 0.52 -23.32
C SER A 67 1.90 0.81 -24.42
N PHE A 68 3.18 0.86 -24.07
CA PHE A 68 4.25 1.08 -25.05
C PHE A 68 4.34 -0.03 -26.10
N ILE A 69 4.29 -1.30 -25.69
CA ILE A 69 4.29 -2.45 -26.60
C ILE A 69 3.09 -2.39 -27.54
N PHE A 70 1.89 -2.12 -27.02
CA PHE A 70 0.68 -1.99 -27.83
C PHE A 70 0.77 -0.83 -28.82
N ALA A 71 1.29 0.33 -28.40
CA ALA A 71 1.49 1.47 -29.29
C ALA A 71 2.43 1.13 -30.46
N LEU A 72 3.53 0.42 -30.19
CA LEU A 72 4.45 -0.07 -31.23
C LEU A 72 3.75 -1.06 -32.17
N MET A 73 3.02 -2.04 -31.63
CA MET A 73 2.29 -3.00 -32.46
C MET A 73 1.26 -2.31 -33.36
N ILE A 74 0.48 -1.37 -32.82
CA ILE A 74 -0.50 -0.61 -33.61
C ILE A 74 0.19 0.14 -34.75
N GLY A 75 1.30 0.83 -34.47
CA GLY A 75 2.08 1.53 -35.49
C GLY A 75 2.58 0.59 -36.59
N LEU A 76 3.13 -0.57 -36.22
CA LEU A 76 3.60 -1.59 -37.16
C LEU A 76 2.46 -2.16 -38.02
N PHE A 77 1.31 -2.47 -37.42
CA PHE A 77 0.15 -3.00 -38.16
C PHE A 77 -0.45 -1.97 -39.12
N VAL A 78 -0.54 -0.70 -38.69
CA VAL A 78 -1.01 0.38 -39.56
C VAL A 78 -0.07 0.58 -40.74
N TRP A 79 1.25 0.52 -40.50
CA TRP A 79 2.27 0.64 -41.53
C TRP A 79 2.24 -0.52 -42.53
N GLU A 80 2.34 -1.76 -42.04
CA GLU A 80 2.47 -2.97 -42.87
C GLU A 80 1.21 -3.26 -43.70
N PHE A 81 0.03 -3.08 -43.11
CA PHE A 81 -1.24 -3.39 -43.76
C PHE A 81 -1.93 -2.16 -44.35
N HIS A 82 -1.27 -0.99 -44.35
CA HIS A 82 -1.81 0.29 -44.81
C HIS A 82 -3.21 0.59 -44.27
N LEU A 83 -3.47 0.23 -43.00
CA LEU A 83 -4.78 0.42 -42.40
C LEU A 83 -5.03 1.92 -42.16
N PRO A 84 -6.23 2.44 -42.47
CA PRO A 84 -6.54 3.81 -42.10
C PRO A 84 -6.61 3.95 -40.59
N TRP A 85 -6.03 5.03 -40.06
CA TRP A 85 -6.06 5.36 -38.63
C TRP A 85 -7.48 5.49 -38.07
N SER A 86 -8.44 5.83 -38.93
CA SER A 86 -9.88 5.90 -38.60
C SER A 86 -10.58 4.55 -38.61
N SER A 87 -9.90 3.46 -38.99
CA SER A 87 -10.54 2.14 -39.00
C SER A 87 -10.97 1.73 -37.59
N PRO A 88 -12.14 1.09 -37.43
CA PRO A 88 -12.62 0.67 -36.11
C PRO A 88 -11.63 -0.21 -35.35
N ARG A 89 -10.88 -1.07 -36.06
CA ARG A 89 -9.88 -1.95 -35.46
C ARG A 89 -8.73 -1.17 -34.81
N VAL A 90 -8.22 -0.16 -35.51
CA VAL A 90 -7.14 0.71 -34.99
C VAL A 90 -7.65 1.54 -33.80
N LEU A 91 -8.87 2.08 -33.89
CA LEU A 91 -9.48 2.83 -32.78
C LEU A 91 -9.67 1.97 -31.52
N ILE A 92 -10.13 0.72 -31.66
CA ILE A 92 -10.26 -0.21 -30.53
C ILE A 92 -8.88 -0.49 -29.92
N ALA A 93 -7.86 -0.72 -30.74
CA ALA A 93 -6.50 -0.97 -30.25
C ALA A 93 -5.92 0.25 -29.52
N ILE A 94 -6.15 1.47 -30.02
CA ILE A 94 -5.78 2.72 -29.35
C ILE A 94 -6.50 2.84 -28.00
N ALA A 95 -7.80 2.56 -27.95
CA ALA A 95 -8.57 2.60 -26.70
C ALA A 95 -8.01 1.63 -25.66
N LEU A 96 -7.65 0.40 -26.06
CA LEU A 96 -6.99 -0.56 -25.18
C LEU A 96 -5.62 -0.07 -24.70
N CYS A 97 -4.82 0.52 -25.59
CA CYS A 97 -3.53 1.13 -25.25
C CYS A 97 -3.68 2.23 -24.19
N LEU A 98 -4.65 3.13 -24.37
CA LEU A 98 -4.96 4.18 -23.40
C LEU A 98 -5.48 3.63 -22.07
N LEU A 99 -6.22 2.52 -22.09
CA LEU A 99 -6.66 1.84 -20.87
C LEU A 99 -5.46 1.28 -20.08
N PHE A 100 -4.49 0.65 -20.74
CA PHE A 100 -3.25 0.20 -20.09
C PHE A 100 -2.41 1.36 -19.57
N LEU A 101 -2.34 2.47 -20.32
CA LEU A 101 -1.66 3.69 -19.89
C LEU A 101 -2.31 4.26 -18.63
N GLY A 102 -3.64 4.42 -18.64
CA GLY A 102 -4.41 4.90 -17.50
C GLY A 102 -4.25 4.00 -16.28
N TRP A 103 -4.23 2.68 -16.49
CA TRP A 103 -3.92 1.72 -15.43
C TRP A 103 -2.50 1.93 -14.87
N GLY A 104 -1.49 2.07 -15.73
CA GLY A 104 -0.12 2.37 -15.30
C GLY A 104 -0.01 3.65 -14.47
N ILE A 105 -0.64 4.73 -14.95
CA ILE A 105 -0.67 6.04 -14.27
C ILE A 105 -1.37 5.95 -12.91
N TYR A 106 -2.50 5.24 -12.82
CA TYR A 106 -3.21 5.03 -11.56
C TYR A 106 -2.32 4.42 -10.47
N TYR A 107 -1.46 3.46 -10.84
CA TYR A 107 -0.51 2.82 -9.91
C TYR A 107 0.78 3.62 -9.70
N LEU A 108 0.99 4.74 -10.39
CA LEU A 108 2.19 5.59 -10.24
C LEU A 108 2.20 6.37 -8.92
N ARG A 109 1.05 6.41 -8.23
CA ARG A 109 0.88 7.08 -6.94
C ARG A 109 1.96 6.62 -5.95
N ARG A 110 2.60 7.58 -5.30
CA ARG A 110 3.56 7.33 -4.22
C ARG A 110 2.79 7.10 -2.93
N TYR A 111 3.20 6.07 -2.19
CA TYR A 111 2.69 5.76 -0.87
C TYR A 111 3.77 6.02 0.16
N ARG A 112 3.36 6.46 1.35
CA ARG A 112 4.21 6.58 2.52
C ARG A 112 3.86 5.43 3.47
N ALA A 113 4.86 4.69 3.92
CA ALA A 113 4.70 3.71 4.98
C ALA A 113 5.57 4.09 6.17
N PHE A 114 4.99 4.01 7.35
CA PHE A 114 5.67 4.08 8.64
C PHE A 114 5.99 2.66 9.06
N ARG A 115 7.26 2.37 9.36
CA ARG A 115 7.74 1.03 9.67
C ARG A 115 8.30 0.99 11.08
N PHE A 116 7.71 0.12 11.88
CA PHE A 116 8.21 -0.23 13.19
C PHE A 116 9.03 -1.51 13.09
N VAL A 117 10.23 -1.48 13.65
CA VAL A 117 11.16 -2.59 13.66
C VAL A 117 11.24 -3.20 15.05
N ASN A 118 11.58 -4.47 15.14
CA ASN A 118 11.95 -5.09 16.42
C ASN A 118 13.41 -4.79 16.78
N ARG A 119 13.87 -5.33 17.92
CA ARG A 119 15.27 -5.20 18.38
C ARG A 119 16.31 -5.75 17.38
N SER A 120 15.90 -6.70 16.54
CA SER A 120 16.74 -7.29 15.50
C SER A 120 16.74 -6.49 14.19
N GLY A 121 16.06 -5.34 14.13
CA GLY A 121 15.95 -4.50 12.94
C GLY A 121 14.96 -5.01 11.87
N VAL A 122 14.20 -6.06 12.17
CA VAL A 122 13.20 -6.62 11.25
C VAL A 122 11.90 -5.84 11.37
N VAL A 123 11.29 -5.47 10.23
CA VAL A 123 9.98 -4.79 10.20
C VAL A 123 8.91 -5.75 10.69
N VAL A 124 8.26 -5.39 11.79
CA VAL A 124 7.18 -6.20 12.41
C VAL A 124 5.81 -5.58 12.19
N LEU A 125 5.74 -4.26 12.09
CA LEU A 125 4.51 -3.53 11.84
C LEU A 125 4.79 -2.41 10.83
N ASP A 126 3.96 -2.31 9.81
CA ASP A 126 3.98 -1.18 8.89
C ASP A 126 2.59 -0.60 8.68
N VAL A 127 2.49 0.73 8.72
CA VAL A 127 1.24 1.47 8.54
C VAL A 127 1.38 2.33 7.29
N ILE A 128 0.50 2.15 6.32
CA ILE A 128 0.52 2.87 5.05
C ILE A 128 -0.45 4.05 5.15
N GLU A 129 0.05 5.25 4.86
CA GLU A 129 -0.74 6.48 4.77
C GLU A 129 -1.61 6.47 3.50
N ASN A 130 -2.68 5.68 3.50
CA ASN A 130 -3.61 5.58 2.38
C ASN A 130 -4.97 5.00 2.80
N GLY A 131 -6.02 5.35 2.06
CA GLY A 131 -7.37 4.84 2.29
C GLY A 131 -8.31 5.89 2.90
N PRO A 132 -9.45 5.47 3.48
CA PRO A 132 -10.51 6.36 3.93
C PRO A 132 -10.10 7.23 5.12
N GLU A 133 -9.17 6.77 5.94
CA GLU A 133 -8.74 7.46 7.16
C GLU A 133 -7.33 8.04 7.05
N LYS A 134 -6.80 8.22 5.83
CA LYS A 134 -5.42 8.66 5.59
C LYS A 134 -4.97 9.84 6.48
N ASP A 135 -5.86 10.80 6.74
CA ASP A 135 -5.55 12.02 7.48
C ASP A 135 -5.29 11.75 8.97
N LYS A 136 -5.81 10.63 9.50
CA LYS A 136 -5.58 10.17 10.88
C LYS A 136 -4.31 9.32 11.03
N CYS A 137 -3.61 9.01 9.93
CA CYS A 137 -2.48 8.10 9.94
C CYS A 137 -1.35 8.61 10.84
N ALA A 138 -1.03 9.90 10.77
CA ALA A 138 0.04 10.49 11.56
C ALA A 138 -0.27 10.41 13.07
N ASP A 139 -1.51 10.75 13.45
CA ASP A 139 -1.97 10.70 14.84
C ASP A 139 -1.96 9.26 15.38
N PHE A 140 -2.40 8.29 14.56
CA PHE A 140 -2.38 6.88 14.93
C PHE A 140 -0.96 6.35 15.15
N VAL A 141 -0.01 6.71 14.26
CA VAL A 141 1.41 6.34 14.40
C VAL A 141 2.01 6.97 15.65
N ALA A 142 1.75 8.25 15.92
CA ALA A 142 2.21 8.93 17.11
C ALA A 142 1.66 8.28 18.40
N LEU A 143 0.41 7.83 18.39
CA LEU A 143 -0.21 7.14 19.52
C LEU A 143 0.42 5.77 19.78
N ILE A 144 0.76 5.02 18.72
CA ILE A 144 1.54 3.78 18.84
C ILE A 144 2.88 4.07 19.51
N GLU A 145 3.62 5.09 19.05
CA GLU A 145 4.90 5.47 19.65
C GLU A 145 4.76 5.79 21.15
N GLN A 146 3.76 6.59 21.52
CA GLN A 146 3.49 6.95 22.91
C GLN A 146 3.18 5.72 23.77
N THR A 147 2.38 4.79 23.24
CA THR A 147 1.99 3.58 23.97
C THR A 147 3.17 2.63 24.16
N ILE A 148 4.05 2.49 23.15
CA ILE A 148 5.29 1.71 23.28
C ILE A 148 6.19 2.32 24.36
N ARG A 149 6.37 3.65 24.37
CA ARG A 149 7.21 4.33 25.36
C ARG A 149 6.66 4.16 26.77
N ALA A 150 5.35 4.31 26.96
CA ALA A 150 4.68 4.11 28.24
C ALA A 150 4.80 2.66 28.75
N ALA A 151 4.70 1.68 27.86
CA ALA A 151 4.90 0.27 28.20
C ALA A 151 6.36 -0.04 28.59
N ALA A 152 7.33 0.64 27.98
CA ALA A 152 8.74 0.49 28.31
C ALA A 152 9.11 1.09 29.67
N SER A 153 8.55 2.25 30.04
CA SER A 153 8.82 2.88 31.34
C SER A 153 8.31 2.06 32.52
N HIS A 154 7.19 1.33 32.36
CA HIS A 154 6.67 0.46 33.41
C HIS A 154 7.54 -0.79 33.65
N LYS A 155 8.26 -1.30 32.64
CA LYS A 155 9.14 -2.47 32.79
C LYS A 155 10.48 -2.17 33.47
N GLY A 156 10.86 -0.90 33.63
CA GLY A 156 12.13 -0.50 34.25
C GLY A 156 12.03 -0.20 35.75
N SER A 157 10.86 -0.40 36.37
CA SER A 157 10.59 -0.06 37.78
C SER A 157 10.40 -1.28 38.69
N ASP A 158 10.54 -2.49 38.14
CA ASP A 158 10.51 -3.78 38.85
C ASP A 158 11.92 -4.41 38.82
#